data_AF-A0A6A0QZ11-F1
#
_entry.id   AF-A0A6A0QZ11-F1
#
_cell.length_a   1.000
_cell.length_b   1.000
_cell.length_c   1.000
_cell.angle_alpha   90.00
_cell.angle_beta   90.00
_cell.angle_gamma   90.00
#
_symmetry.space_group_name_H-M   'P 1'
#
loop_
_entity.id
_entity.type
_entity.pdbx_description
1 polymer ?
#
loop_
_entity_poly.entity_id
_entity_poly.type
_entity_poly.pdbx_seq_one_letter_code
_entity_poly.pdbx_strand_id
1 'polypeptide(L)' 'MADQASFETDAMEFAPQLYSAALRMTRNPADAEDVVQETYLKAYRAYGSFTAGTNL' A
#
# COMPACT_ATOMS: atom_id res chain seq x y z
N MET A 1 -12.60 3.14 13.16
CA MET A 1 -12.26 3.59 11.81
C MET A 1 -10.96 4.34 11.89
N ALA A 2 -10.00 4.02 11.03
CA ALA A 2 -8.71 4.67 11.04
C ALA A 2 -8.78 6.08 10.42
N ASP A 3 -7.91 6.99 10.88
CA ASP A 3 -7.86 8.37 10.39
C ASP A 3 -7.00 8.43 9.14
N GLN A 4 -7.54 8.94 8.04
CA GLN A 4 -6.81 9.06 6.78
C GLN A 4 -5.48 9.83 6.90
N ALA A 5 -5.32 10.67 7.94
CA ALA A 5 -4.07 11.32 8.29
C ALA A 5 -2.98 10.38 8.84
N SER A 6 -3.32 9.21 9.41
CA SER A 6 -2.36 8.20 9.88
C SER A 6 -1.94 7.18 8.82
N PHE A 7 -2.63 7.14 7.67
CA PHE A 7 -2.36 6.17 6.62
C PHE A 7 -0.89 6.15 6.19
N GLU A 8 -0.27 7.32 6.03
CA GLU A 8 1.12 7.40 5.53
C GLU A 8 2.09 6.74 6.51
N THR A 9 1.93 7.00 7.82
CA THR A 9 2.73 6.37 8.88
C THR A 9 2.52 4.87 8.93
N ASP A 10 1.27 4.41 8.87
CA ASP A 10 0.94 2.99 9.00
C ASP A 10 1.29 2.18 7.76
N ALA A 11 1.13 2.77 6.57
CA ALA A 11 1.24 2.04 5.31
C ALA A 11 2.65 2.13 4.70
N MET A 12 3.41 3.21 4.91
CA MET A 12 4.72 3.39 4.28
C MET A 12 5.78 2.37 4.75
N GLU A 13 5.61 1.78 5.94
CA GLU A 13 6.47 0.69 6.42
C GLU A 13 6.45 -0.52 5.46
N PHE A 14 5.31 -0.78 4.81
CA PHE A 14 5.13 -1.92 3.91
C PHE A 14 5.61 -1.68 2.47
N ALA A 15 6.01 -0.43 2.13
CA ALA A 15 6.34 -0.05 0.76
C ALA A 15 7.48 -0.90 0.15
N PRO A 16 8.57 -1.20 0.87
CA PRO A 16 9.64 -2.04 0.33
C PRO A 16 9.20 -3.48 0.05
N GLN A 17 8.30 -4.03 0.88
CA GLN A 17 7.79 -5.38 0.72
C GLN A 17 6.79 -5.47 -0.44
N LEU A 18 5.88 -4.50 -0.55
CA LEU A 18 4.95 -4.38 -1.68
C LEU A 18 5.70 -4.22 -3.00
N TYR A 19 6.73 -3.37 -3.04
CA TYR A 19 7.57 -3.21 -4.23
C TYR A 19 8.34 -4.48 -4.59
N SER A 20 8.89 -5.18 -3.59
CA SER A 20 9.56 -6.47 -3.81
C SER A 20 8.61 -7.54 -4.37
N ALA A 21 7.36 -7.55 -3.91
CA ALA A 21 6.32 -8.46 -4.43
C ALA A 21 5.93 -8.08 -5.87
N ALA A 22 5.71 -6.79 -6.13
CA ALA A 22 5.37 -6.28 -7.46
C ALA A 22 6.47 -6.58 -8.49
N LEU A 23 7.75 -6.36 -8.12
CA LEU A 23 8.90 -6.69 -8.96
C LEU A 23 8.95 -8.17 -9.36
N ARG A 24 8.61 -9.09 -8.44
CA ARG A 24 8.57 -10.53 -8.74
C ARG A 24 7.46 -10.88 -9.72
N MET A 25 6.36 -10.15 -9.70
CA MET A 25 5.20 -10.37 -10.56
C MET A 25 5.38 -9.76 -11.95
N THR A 26 5.84 -8.51 -12.03
CA THR A 26 5.96 -7.78 -13.30
C THR A 26 7.25 -8.06 -14.05
N ARG A 27 8.33 -8.41 -13.31
CA ARG A 27 9.70 -8.53 -13.83
C ARG A 27 10.21 -7.26 -14.53
N ASN A 28 9.58 -6.12 -14.23
CA ASN A 28 9.87 -4.81 -14.79
C ASN A 28 9.77 -3.77 -13.67
N PRO A 29 10.83 -3.01 -13.38
CA PRO A 29 10.81 -1.99 -12.34
C PRO A 29 9.75 -0.90 -12.53
N ALA A 30 9.54 -0.42 -13.76
CA ALA A 30 8.55 0.63 -14.03
C ALA A 30 7.13 0.12 -13.76
N ASP A 31 6.80 -1.06 -14.29
CA ASP A 31 5.49 -1.68 -14.06
C ASP A 31 5.28 -2.02 -12.57
N ALA A 32 6.35 -2.38 -11.84
CA ALA A 32 6.27 -2.63 -10.40
C ALA A 32 5.98 -1.36 -9.61
N GLU A 33 6.61 -0.23 -9.98
CA GLU A 33 6.35 1.07 -9.38
C GLU A 33 4.89 1.49 -9.59
N ASP A 34 4.38 1.37 -10.81
CA ASP A 34 2.99 1.71 -11.14
C ASP A 34 1.99 0.86 -10.32
N VAL A 35 2.22 -0.45 -10.21
CA VAL A 35 1.37 -1.35 -9.41
C VAL A 35 1.37 -0.96 -7.93
N VAL A 36 2.53 -0.64 -7.37
CA VAL A 36 2.65 -0.21 -5.97
C VAL A 36 1.90 1.11 -5.77
N GLN A 37 2.12 2.10 -6.64
CA GLN A 37 1.45 3.39 -6.54
C GLN A 37 -0.08 3.26 -6.62
N GLU A 38 -0.59 2.48 -7.58
CA GLU A 38 -2.04 2.24 -7.70
C GLU A 38 -2.61 1.54 -6.46
N THR A 39 -1.85 0.61 -5.88
CA THR A 39 -2.23 -0.10 -4.65
C THR A 39 -2.33 0.85 -3.46
N TYR A 40 -1.34 1.72 -3.27
CA TYR A 40 -1.38 2.74 -2.19
C TYR A 40 -2.54 3.72 -2.38
N LEU A 41 -2.81 4.16 -3.61
CA LEU A 41 -3.95 5.04 -3.90
C LEU A 41 -5.30 4.38 -3.56
N LYS A 42 -5.45 3.09 -3.88
CA LYS A 42 -6.66 2.31 -3.52
C LYS A 42 -6.76 2.13 -2.00
N ALA A 43 -5.66 1.79 -1.34
CA ALA A 43 -5.61 1.62 0.10
C ALA A 43 -5.95 2.92 0.83
N TYR A 44 -5.37 4.06 0.43
CA TYR A 44 -5.67 5.38 1.00
C TYR A 44 -7.16 5.73 0.91
N ARG A 45 -7.79 5.47 -0.24
CA ARG A 45 -9.24 5.70 -0.43
C ARG A 45 -10.10 4.79 0.44
N ALA A 46 -9.65 3.57 0.71
CA ALA A 46 -10.36 2.59 1.52
C ALA A 46 -10.07 2.70 3.03
N TYR A 47 -8.98 3.37 3.43
CA TYR A 47 -8.46 3.37 4.79
C TYR A 47 -9.43 3.96 5.83
N GLY A 48 -10.26 4.93 5.46
CA GLY A 48 -11.31 5.43 6.36
C GLY A 48 -12.31 4.35 6.81
N SER A 49 -12.46 3.26 6.04
CA SER A 49 -13.28 2.09 6.40
C SER A 49 -12.49 0.98 7.10
N PHE A 50 -11.17 1.12 7.21
CA PHE A 50 -10.32 0.16 7.87
C PHE A 50 -10.61 0.11 9.38
N THR A 51 -10.60 -1.11 9.91
CA THR A 51 -10.78 -1.37 11.34
C THR A 51 -9.43 -1.67 11.96
N ALA A 52 -8.91 -0.73 12.73
CA ALA A 52 -7.67 -0.94 13.48
C ALA A 52 -7.76 -2.21 14.35
N GLY A 53 -6.69 -3.03 14.32
CA GLY A 53 -6.65 -4.33 15.00
C GLY A 53 -6.96 -5.53 14.09
N THR A 54 -7.39 -5.31 12.83
CA THR A 54 -7.29 -6.34 11.79
C THR A 54 -5.90 -6.31 11.14
N ASN A 55 -5.52 -7.37 10.43
CA ASN A 55 -4.21 -7.44 9.77
C ASN A 55 -4.05 -6.28 8.79
N LEU A 56 -2.90 -5.59 8.90
CA LEU A 56 -2.47 -4.47 8.07
C LEU A 56 -1.49 -4.99 7.01
#